data_AF-A0A523IZI8-F1
#
_entry.id   AF-A0A523IZI8-F1
#
_cell.length_a   1.000
_cell.length_b   1.000
_cell.length_c   1.000
_cell.angle_alpha   90.00
_cell.angle_beta   90.00
_cell.angle_gamma   90.00
#
_symmetry.space_group_name_H-M   'P 1'
#
loop_
_entity.id
_entity.type
_entity.pdbx_description
1 polymer ?
#
loop_
_entity_poly.entity_id
_entity_poly.type
_entity_poly.pdbx_seq_one_letter_code
_entity_poly.pdbx_strand_id
1 'polypeptide(L)'
;MNVIGVSYDAVGVLHAFSEKYEITYPLLSDEGSKVIRSYGLFNTEAKPDSRGFGIPRPGIYIIDENLKVVEKHFEQSHRPRPTAENVLVMLLDKKLESNVKTFETSYLTGRIGITDTIAYRAQLLTAVVDIKLKDGFHVYGKPIPQGYIPLEIKFETNPNFEIDTFEFPKSKEFRIEALGETFNILPDKISLRTFLRIKNRPESGNYWVKATVTFQACTDEVCMVPEKFKFEFPLRIVNQRL
;
A
#
# COMPACT_ATOMS: atom_id res chain seq x y z
N MET A 1 -6.02 -5.83 16.88
CA MET A 1 -5.23 -6.73 16.01
C MET A 1 -4.15 -7.35 16.88
N ASN A 2 -4.02 -8.67 16.90
CA ASN A 2 -3.01 -9.35 17.70
C ASN A 2 -1.91 -9.85 16.77
N VAL A 3 -0.65 -9.56 17.11
CA VAL A 3 0.52 -10.06 16.38
C VAL A 3 1.04 -11.27 17.12
N ILE A 4 1.34 -12.34 16.39
CA ILE A 4 1.98 -13.56 16.91
C ILE A 4 3.07 -13.95 15.92
N GLY A 5 4.28 -14.20 16.42
CA GLY A 5 5.35 -14.78 15.63
C GLY A 5 5.27 -16.30 15.69
N VAL A 6 5.49 -16.99 14.57
CA VAL A 6 5.61 -18.45 14.52
C VAL A 6 6.95 -18.78 13.88
N SER A 7 7.78 -19.58 14.54
CA SER A 7 9.07 -20.02 14.00
C SER A 7 9.23 -21.53 14.13
N TYR A 8 10.02 -22.13 13.24
CA TYR A 8 10.41 -23.54 13.33
C TYR A 8 11.44 -23.80 14.46
N ASP A 9 11.93 -22.75 15.11
CA ASP A 9 12.88 -22.85 16.22
C ASP A 9 12.23 -23.42 17.49
N ALA A 10 13.02 -24.13 18.29
CA ALA A 10 12.60 -24.67 19.58
C ALA A 10 12.24 -23.55 20.59
N VAL A 11 11.38 -23.88 21.55
CA VAL A 11 10.89 -22.93 22.57
C VAL A 11 12.02 -22.20 23.30
N GLY A 12 13.08 -22.91 23.69
CA GLY A 12 14.23 -22.30 24.39
C GLY A 12 14.98 -21.28 23.54
N VAL A 13 15.07 -21.50 22.22
CA VAL A 13 15.69 -20.55 21.27
C VAL A 13 14.83 -19.30 21.15
N LEU A 14 13.52 -19.47 21.03
CA LEU A 14 12.58 -18.34 20.94
C LEU A 14 12.54 -17.52 22.23
N HIS A 15 12.61 -18.16 23.40
CA HIS A 15 12.70 -17.45 24.68
C HIS A 15 13.94 -16.56 24.73
N ALA A 16 15.13 -17.13 24.46
CA ALA A 16 16.38 -16.38 24.46
C ALA A 16 16.38 -15.24 23.42
N PHE A 17 15.79 -15.48 22.24
CA PHE A 17 15.63 -14.44 21.22
C PHE A 17 14.68 -13.33 21.67
N SER A 18 13.55 -13.69 22.29
CA SER A 18 12.57 -12.74 22.83
C SER A 18 13.18 -11.84 23.90
N GLU A 19 13.97 -12.40 24.82
CA GLU A 19 14.67 -11.62 25.85
C GLU A 19 15.71 -10.68 25.24
N LYS A 20 16.54 -11.20 24.32
CA LYS A 20 17.62 -10.43 23.69
C LYS A 20 17.12 -9.21 22.92
N TYR A 21 15.99 -9.34 22.24
CA TYR A 21 15.43 -8.29 21.38
C TYR A 21 14.18 -7.62 21.96
N GLU A 22 13.88 -7.87 23.25
CA GLU A 22 12.76 -7.26 23.97
C GLU A 22 11.41 -7.40 23.23
N ILE A 23 11.16 -8.59 22.67
CA ILE A 23 9.96 -8.85 21.89
C ILE A 23 8.74 -8.90 22.81
N THR A 24 7.74 -8.07 22.51
CA THR A 24 6.55 -7.87 23.36
C THR A 24 5.32 -8.65 22.91
N TYR A 25 5.41 -9.38 21.79
CA TYR A 25 4.31 -10.20 21.26
C TYR A 25 4.64 -11.70 21.38
N PRO A 26 3.62 -12.59 21.47
CA PRO A 26 3.86 -14.02 21.63
C PRO A 26 4.65 -14.62 20.46
N LEU A 27 5.61 -15.50 20.78
CA LEU A 27 6.32 -16.35 19.82
C LEU A 27 5.91 -17.81 20.05
N LEU A 28 5.38 -18.45 19.00
CA LEU A 28 5.01 -19.86 19.00
C LEU A 28 6.08 -20.68 18.29
N SER A 29 6.47 -21.79 18.92
CA SER A 29 7.38 -22.77 18.33
C SER A 29 6.59 -23.76 17.46
N ASP A 30 7.06 -23.96 16.25
CA ASP A 30 6.68 -25.02 15.31
C ASP A 30 7.89 -25.94 15.06
N GLU A 31 8.49 -26.45 16.14
CA GLU A 31 9.65 -27.33 16.07
C GLU A 31 9.39 -28.53 15.13
N GLY A 32 10.27 -28.70 14.15
CA GLY A 32 10.10 -29.70 13.07
C GLY A 32 9.21 -29.26 11.90
N SER A 33 8.74 -28.01 11.90
CA SER A 33 7.94 -27.38 10.85
C SER A 33 6.60 -28.07 10.57
N LYS A 34 5.92 -28.58 11.60
CA LYS A 34 4.66 -29.34 11.43
C LYS A 34 3.55 -28.45 10.87
N VAL A 35 3.38 -27.26 11.43
CA VAL A 35 2.39 -26.26 10.99
C VAL A 35 2.77 -25.75 9.60
N ILE A 36 4.03 -25.35 9.41
CA ILE A 36 4.57 -24.93 8.10
C ILE A 36 4.29 -25.98 7.00
N ARG A 37 4.47 -27.27 7.31
CA ARG A 37 4.17 -28.38 6.40
C ARG A 37 2.68 -28.56 6.17
N SER A 38 1.86 -28.50 7.21
CA SER A 38 0.39 -28.66 7.11
C SER A 38 -0.26 -27.62 6.20
N TYR A 39 0.28 -26.40 6.19
CA TYR A 39 -0.15 -25.31 5.30
C TYR A 39 0.52 -25.34 3.91
N GLY A 40 1.42 -26.29 3.65
CA GLY A 40 2.14 -26.40 2.38
C GLY A 40 3.11 -25.25 2.12
N LEU A 41 3.67 -24.65 3.18
CA LEU A 41 4.59 -23.50 3.12
C LEU A 41 6.07 -23.92 3.13
N PHE A 42 6.34 -25.19 3.45
CA PHE A 42 7.68 -25.74 3.59
C PHE A 42 8.48 -25.56 2.30
N ASN A 43 9.67 -24.95 2.39
CA ASN A 43 10.54 -24.79 1.23
C ASN A 43 11.26 -26.11 0.90
N THR A 44 10.81 -26.78 -0.16
CA THR A 44 11.38 -28.04 -0.65
C THR A 44 12.68 -27.86 -1.45
N GLU A 45 13.07 -26.63 -1.78
CA GLU A 45 14.30 -26.34 -2.55
C GLU A 45 15.53 -26.21 -1.65
N ALA A 46 15.33 -25.96 -0.35
CA ALA A 46 16.41 -25.88 0.62
C ALA A 46 16.97 -27.29 0.94
N LYS A 47 18.29 -27.44 0.88
CA LYS A 47 18.95 -28.71 1.23
C LYS A 47 18.87 -28.97 2.73
N PRO A 48 18.71 -30.24 3.18
CA PRO A 48 18.61 -30.60 4.61
C PRO A 48 19.72 -30.09 5.53
N ASP A 49 20.94 -29.94 5.00
CA ASP A 49 22.14 -29.48 5.69
C ASP A 49 22.36 -27.96 5.60
N SER A 50 21.50 -27.24 4.88
CA SER A 50 21.63 -25.80 4.69
C SER A 50 20.97 -25.01 5.82
N ARG A 51 21.45 -23.78 6.06
CA ARG A 51 20.80 -22.81 6.96
C ARG A 51 19.37 -22.45 6.56
N GLY A 52 18.96 -22.78 5.33
CA GLY A 52 17.61 -22.52 4.81
C GLY A 52 16.62 -23.67 5.05
N PHE A 53 17.06 -24.81 5.56
CA PHE A 53 16.17 -25.95 5.79
C PHE A 53 15.14 -25.63 6.87
N GLY A 54 13.86 -25.87 6.58
CA GLY A 54 12.77 -25.53 7.49
C GLY A 54 12.19 -24.13 7.31
N ILE A 55 12.91 -23.22 6.65
CA ILE A 55 12.42 -21.87 6.36
C ILE A 55 11.32 -21.95 5.30
N PRO A 56 10.12 -21.38 5.51
CA PRO A 56 9.08 -21.35 4.49
C PRO A 56 9.51 -20.49 3.29
N ARG A 57 8.92 -20.73 2.12
CA ARG A 57 9.09 -19.82 0.98
C ARG A 57 8.63 -18.42 1.37
N PRO A 58 9.46 -17.37 1.17
CA PRO A 58 9.07 -16.02 1.52
C PRO A 58 7.88 -15.54 0.70
N GLY A 59 6.88 -15.07 1.42
CA GLY A 59 5.61 -14.67 0.86
C GLY A 59 4.62 -14.37 1.97
N ILE A 60 3.47 -13.85 1.56
CA ILE A 60 2.33 -13.60 2.43
C ILE A 60 1.28 -14.65 2.12
N TYR A 61 0.68 -15.19 3.17
CA TYR A 61 -0.40 -16.17 3.08
C TYR A 61 -1.60 -15.61 3.83
N ILE A 62 -2.78 -15.69 3.22
CA ILE A 62 -4.04 -15.32 3.85
C ILE A 62 -4.78 -16.61 4.19
N ILE A 63 -5.18 -16.73 5.45
CA ILE A 63 -5.86 -17.92 5.99
C ILE A 63 -7.27 -17.49 6.39
N ASP A 64 -8.29 -18.23 5.97
CA ASP A 64 -9.68 -18.00 6.36
C ASP A 64 -10.00 -18.50 7.77
N GLU A 65 -11.23 -18.26 8.23
CA GLU A 65 -11.74 -18.72 9.53
C GLU A 65 -11.79 -20.25 9.67
N ASN A 66 -11.70 -20.99 8.55
CA ASN A 66 -11.67 -22.45 8.51
C ASN A 66 -10.24 -23.01 8.48
N LEU A 67 -9.23 -22.17 8.73
CA LEU A 67 -7.81 -22.51 8.72
C LEU A 67 -7.33 -23.01 7.35
N LYS A 68 -7.90 -22.49 6.26
CA LYS A 68 -7.45 -22.78 4.90
C LYS A 68 -6.74 -21.59 4.31
N VAL A 69 -5.62 -21.85 3.63
CA VAL A 69 -4.93 -20.82 2.85
C VAL A 69 -5.79 -20.47 1.63
N VAL A 70 -6.37 -19.27 1.63
CA VAL A 70 -7.22 -18.76 0.54
C VAL A 70 -6.43 -17.96 -0.49
N GLU A 71 -5.32 -17.34 -0.08
CA GLU A 71 -4.43 -16.62 -0.99
C GLU A 71 -2.96 -16.85 -0.65
N LYS A 72 -2.11 -16.83 -1.70
CA LYS A 72 -0.65 -16.93 -1.59
C LYS A 72 -0.01 -15.87 -2.46
N HIS A 73 0.74 -14.97 -1.84
CA HIS A 73 1.48 -13.90 -2.51
C HIS A 73 2.97 -14.17 -2.33
N PHE A 74 3.58 -14.76 -3.37
CA PHE A 74 5.01 -15.05 -3.38
C PHE A 74 5.76 -13.94 -4.09
N GLU A 75 6.80 -13.42 -3.44
CA GLU A 75 7.66 -12.43 -4.05
C GLU A 75 8.79 -13.15 -4.81
N GLN A 76 9.05 -12.78 -6.08
CA GLN A 76 10.14 -13.37 -6.87
C GLN A 76 11.52 -13.13 -6.24
N SER A 77 11.63 -12.10 -5.38
CA SER A 77 12.81 -11.77 -4.60
C SER A 77 12.43 -11.59 -3.14
N HIS A 78 13.27 -12.05 -2.20
CA HIS A 78 13.01 -11.86 -0.77
C HIS A 78 13.32 -10.42 -0.29
N ARG A 79 13.63 -9.52 -1.22
CA ARG A 79 14.11 -8.17 -0.94
C ARG A 79 12.98 -7.20 -0.56
N PRO A 80 11.85 -7.13 -1.30
CA PRO A 80 10.73 -6.30 -0.88
C PRO A 80 10.13 -6.84 0.41
N ARG A 81 9.89 -5.94 1.36
CA ARG A 81 9.36 -6.28 2.69
C ARG A 81 8.08 -5.50 2.96
N PRO A 82 6.91 -6.00 2.54
CA PRO A 82 5.62 -5.45 2.94
C PRO A 82 5.57 -5.20 4.45
N THR A 83 5.18 -4.00 4.86
CA THR A 83 4.78 -3.74 6.26
C THR A 83 3.45 -4.43 6.55
N ALA A 84 3.15 -4.67 7.83
CA ALA A 84 1.84 -5.23 8.19
C ALA A 84 0.70 -4.34 7.69
N GLU A 85 0.81 -3.02 7.83
CA GLU A 85 -0.18 -2.08 7.32
C GLU A 85 -0.28 -2.08 5.79
N ASN A 86 0.85 -2.22 5.07
CA ASN A 86 0.82 -2.42 3.62
C ASN A 86 0.00 -3.65 3.22
N VAL A 87 0.21 -4.79 3.88
CA VAL A 87 -0.54 -6.02 3.62
C VAL A 87 -2.03 -5.84 3.87
N LEU A 88 -2.41 -5.25 5.01
CA LEU A 88 -3.81 -5.03 5.35
C LEU A 88 -4.51 -4.10 4.36
N VAL A 89 -3.82 -3.06 3.92
CA VAL A 89 -4.36 -2.11 2.94
C VAL A 89 -4.39 -2.74 1.54
N MET A 90 -3.30 -3.32 1.04
CA MET A 90 -3.25 -3.82 -0.33
C MET A 90 -4.10 -5.07 -0.55
N LEU A 91 -4.16 -5.99 0.42
CA LEU A 91 -4.76 -7.31 0.23
C LEU A 91 -6.12 -7.47 0.91
N LEU A 92 -6.37 -6.73 2.00
CA LEU A 92 -7.58 -6.89 2.82
C LEU A 92 -8.48 -5.66 2.80
N ASP A 93 -8.24 -4.73 1.87
CA ASP A 93 -9.00 -3.50 1.67
C ASP A 93 -9.14 -2.63 2.93
N LYS A 94 -8.30 -2.85 3.97
CA LYS A 94 -8.37 -2.11 5.24
C LYS A 94 -8.31 -0.61 4.96
N LYS A 95 -9.21 0.15 5.59
CA LYS A 95 -9.19 1.61 5.52
C LYS A 95 -8.08 2.14 6.43
N LEU A 96 -7.29 3.07 5.90
CA LEU A 96 -6.28 3.76 6.67
C LEU A 96 -6.94 4.77 7.64
N GLU A 97 -6.60 4.71 8.91
CA GLU A 97 -7.18 5.60 9.94
C GLU A 97 -6.19 6.68 10.43
N SER A 98 -4.90 6.38 10.37
CA SER A 98 -3.82 7.28 10.79
C SER A 98 -3.00 7.79 9.60
N ASN A 99 -2.34 8.94 9.77
CA ASN A 99 -1.49 9.55 8.72
C ASN A 99 -2.24 9.81 7.40
N VAL A 100 -3.50 10.19 7.54
CA VAL A 100 -4.41 10.58 6.46
C VAL A 100 -4.69 12.07 6.57
N LYS A 101 -4.74 12.75 5.44
CA LYS A 101 -5.22 14.12 5.30
C LYS A 101 -6.46 14.12 4.42
N THR A 102 -7.42 14.97 4.75
CA THR A 102 -8.67 15.13 3.99
C THR A 102 -8.64 16.43 3.19
N PHE A 103 -9.40 16.45 2.10
CA PHE A 103 -9.68 17.65 1.32
C PHE A 103 -11.14 17.61 0.86
N GLU A 104 -11.76 18.77 0.78
CA GLU A 104 -13.17 18.90 0.41
C GLU A 104 -13.38 20.17 -0.41
N THR A 105 -14.29 20.07 -1.37
CA THR A 105 -14.78 21.17 -2.19
C THR A 105 -16.31 21.17 -2.19
N SER A 106 -16.93 22.08 -2.94
CA SER A 106 -18.38 22.05 -3.15
C SER A 106 -18.87 20.83 -3.94
N TYR A 107 -17.98 20.06 -4.59
CA TYR A 107 -18.33 18.99 -5.51
C TYR A 107 -17.66 17.63 -5.23
N LEU A 108 -16.66 17.55 -4.34
CA LEU A 108 -16.11 16.26 -3.90
C LEU A 108 -15.55 16.29 -2.49
N THR A 109 -15.39 15.11 -1.93
CA THR A 109 -14.62 14.85 -0.70
C THR A 109 -13.51 13.87 -1.02
N GLY A 110 -12.36 14.04 -0.39
CA GLY A 110 -11.21 13.18 -0.62
C GLY A 110 -10.36 12.99 0.63
N ARG A 111 -9.61 11.89 0.63
CA ARG A 111 -8.61 11.55 1.64
C ARG A 111 -7.39 10.96 0.95
N ILE A 112 -6.23 11.29 1.49
CA ILE A 112 -4.93 10.83 1.00
C ILE A 112 -4.03 10.54 2.19
N GLY A 113 -3.24 9.47 2.12
CA GLY A 113 -2.35 9.10 3.22
C GLY A 113 -1.31 8.06 2.82
N ILE A 114 -0.41 7.77 3.77
CA ILE A 114 0.54 6.65 3.66
C ILE A 114 0.45 5.77 4.91
N THR A 115 0.67 4.46 4.75
CA THR A 115 0.45 3.47 5.82
C THR A 115 1.33 3.65 7.04
N ASP A 116 2.62 3.95 6.85
CA ASP A 116 3.60 3.96 7.92
C ASP A 116 4.36 5.29 7.95
N THR A 117 4.69 5.78 9.15
CA THR A 117 5.53 6.97 9.37
C THR A 117 6.97 6.61 9.71
N ILE A 118 7.26 5.33 9.93
CA ILE A 118 8.60 4.79 10.18
C ILE A 118 8.83 3.67 9.17
N ALA A 119 10.00 3.69 8.54
CA ALA A 119 10.37 2.77 7.50
C ALA A 119 11.82 2.28 7.64
N TYR A 120 12.06 1.08 7.14
CA TYR A 120 13.36 0.44 7.06
C TYR A 120 13.72 0.14 5.61
N ARG A 121 15.00 -0.15 5.36
CA ARG A 121 15.49 -0.50 4.02
C ARG A 121 14.64 -1.60 3.35
N ALA A 122 14.39 -1.42 2.06
CA ALA A 122 13.66 -2.37 1.22
C ALA A 122 12.20 -2.65 1.65
N GLN A 123 11.64 -1.87 2.58
CA GLN A 123 10.22 -2.02 2.93
C GLN A 123 9.30 -1.49 1.84
N LEU A 124 8.12 -2.10 1.77
CA LEU A 124 6.99 -1.63 0.97
C LEU A 124 5.92 -1.10 1.92
N LEU A 125 5.63 0.19 1.78
CA LEU A 125 4.50 0.89 2.38
C LEU A 125 3.43 1.07 1.31
N THR A 126 2.27 1.61 1.67
CA THR A 126 1.21 1.96 0.71
C THR A 126 0.90 3.45 0.77
N ALA A 127 0.75 4.08 -0.38
CA ALA A 127 0.06 5.36 -0.53
C ALA A 127 -1.39 5.11 -0.97
N VAL A 128 -2.34 5.78 -0.34
CA VAL A 128 -3.78 5.62 -0.56
C VAL A 128 -4.40 6.96 -0.92
N VAL A 129 -5.31 6.96 -1.89
CA VAL A 129 -6.18 8.09 -2.22
C VAL A 129 -7.60 7.58 -2.40
N ASP A 130 -8.54 8.10 -1.61
CA ASP A 130 -9.97 7.86 -1.81
C ASP A 130 -10.67 9.18 -2.12
N ILE A 131 -11.47 9.21 -3.17
CA ILE A 131 -12.26 10.37 -3.60
C ILE A 131 -13.71 9.93 -3.77
N LYS A 132 -14.64 10.75 -3.28
CA LYS A 132 -16.07 10.61 -3.49
C LYS A 132 -16.63 11.91 -4.06
N LEU A 133 -17.18 11.84 -5.27
CA LEU A 133 -17.89 12.94 -5.91
C LEU A 133 -19.26 13.16 -5.25
N LYS A 134 -19.69 14.42 -5.22
CA LYS A 134 -21.05 14.82 -4.84
C LYS A 134 -21.96 14.67 -6.07
N ASP A 135 -23.25 14.48 -5.82
CA ASP A 135 -24.23 14.22 -6.88
C ASP A 135 -24.23 15.33 -7.94
N GLY A 136 -24.30 14.93 -9.22
CA GLY A 136 -24.30 15.84 -10.37
C GLY A 136 -22.92 16.34 -10.81
N PHE A 137 -21.84 15.85 -10.19
CA PHE A 137 -20.47 16.19 -10.58
C PHE A 137 -19.70 14.98 -11.11
N HIS A 138 -18.85 15.24 -12.10
CA HIS A 138 -17.91 14.27 -12.64
C HIS A 138 -16.49 14.85 -12.69
N VAL A 139 -15.50 13.96 -12.65
CA VAL A 139 -14.08 14.26 -12.90
C VAL A 139 -13.55 13.33 -13.97
N TYR A 140 -12.48 13.75 -14.65
CA TYR A 140 -12.02 13.09 -15.87
C TYR A 140 -10.77 12.23 -15.65
N GLY A 141 -10.74 11.09 -16.34
CA GLY A 141 -9.56 10.28 -16.57
C GLY A 141 -8.82 10.72 -17.85
N LYS A 142 -7.97 9.83 -18.37
CA LYS A 142 -7.25 10.02 -19.64
C LYS A 142 -7.74 8.97 -20.65
N PRO A 143 -7.75 9.26 -21.97
CA PRO A 143 -7.45 10.56 -22.60
C PRO A 143 -8.57 11.60 -22.39
N ILE A 144 -8.25 12.88 -22.58
CA ILE A 144 -9.14 14.03 -22.37
C ILE A 144 -8.92 15.10 -23.46
N PRO A 145 -9.95 15.87 -23.89
CA PRO A 145 -9.80 16.98 -24.82
C PRO A 145 -8.84 18.08 -24.32
N GLN A 146 -8.32 18.89 -25.26
CA GLN A 146 -7.40 19.99 -24.94
C GLN A 146 -8.13 21.09 -24.16
N GLY A 147 -7.47 21.61 -23.12
CA GLY A 147 -8.01 22.71 -22.29
C GLY A 147 -8.68 22.25 -20.99
N TYR A 148 -8.83 20.92 -20.79
CA TYR A 148 -9.39 20.34 -19.57
C TYR A 148 -8.33 19.63 -18.73
N ILE A 149 -8.57 19.56 -17.43
CA ILE A 149 -7.62 18.98 -16.47
C ILE A 149 -8.17 17.66 -15.91
N PRO A 150 -7.53 16.52 -16.18
CA PRO A 150 -7.94 15.25 -15.60
C PRO A 150 -7.58 15.19 -14.11
N LEU A 151 -8.17 14.24 -13.40
CA LEU A 151 -7.70 13.87 -12.08
C LEU A 151 -6.29 13.30 -12.18
N GLU A 152 -5.34 13.99 -11.56
CA GLU A 152 -3.94 13.63 -11.52
C GLU A 152 -3.43 13.67 -10.08
N ILE A 153 -2.78 12.58 -9.67
CA ILE A 153 -2.12 12.44 -8.38
C ILE A 153 -0.63 12.27 -8.65
N LYS A 154 0.16 13.23 -8.19
CA LYS A 154 1.61 13.26 -8.38
C LYS A 154 2.30 13.23 -7.03
N PHE A 155 3.26 12.34 -6.88
CA PHE A 155 4.18 12.34 -5.75
C PHE A 155 5.54 12.89 -6.17
N GLU A 156 6.19 13.65 -5.30
CA GLU A 156 7.53 14.17 -5.56
C GLU A 156 8.57 13.04 -5.51
N THR A 157 9.53 13.09 -6.42
CA THR A 157 10.65 12.12 -6.47
C THR A 157 11.57 12.29 -5.27
N ASN A 158 12.08 11.18 -4.73
CA ASN A 158 13.02 11.19 -3.62
C ASN A 158 14.22 10.24 -3.86
N PRO A 159 15.44 10.59 -3.42
CA PRO A 159 16.58 9.68 -3.52
C PRO A 159 16.42 8.41 -2.67
N ASN A 160 15.61 8.40 -1.61
CA ASN A 160 15.53 7.31 -0.62
C ASN A 160 14.30 6.41 -0.78
N PHE A 161 13.28 6.86 -1.49
CA PHE A 161 12.07 6.10 -1.77
C PHE A 161 11.45 6.49 -3.11
N GLU A 162 10.64 5.60 -3.65
CA GLU A 162 9.88 5.80 -4.88
C GLU A 162 8.42 5.42 -4.64
N ILE A 163 7.53 5.99 -5.44
CA ILE A 163 6.10 5.71 -5.37
C ILE A 163 5.67 5.27 -6.76
N ASP A 164 5.09 4.09 -6.82
CA ASP A 164 4.61 3.51 -8.07
C ASP A 164 3.41 4.33 -8.59
N THR A 165 3.22 4.36 -9.91
CA THR A 165 2.08 5.06 -10.51
C THR A 165 0.76 4.43 -10.07
N PHE A 166 -0.26 5.25 -9.79
CA PHE A 166 -1.60 4.72 -9.52
C PHE A 166 -2.24 4.15 -10.78
N GLU A 167 -2.88 2.99 -10.60
CA GLU A 167 -3.82 2.45 -11.58
C GLU A 167 -5.21 3.03 -11.31
N PHE A 168 -5.70 3.84 -12.24
CA PHE A 168 -7.02 4.44 -12.14
C PHE A 168 -8.10 3.41 -12.53
N PRO A 169 -9.31 3.48 -11.92
CA PRO A 169 -10.42 2.65 -12.34
C PRO A 169 -10.81 2.95 -13.80
N LYS A 170 -11.47 1.98 -14.43
CA LYS A 170 -11.94 2.12 -15.82
C LYS A 170 -12.86 3.35 -15.94
N SER A 171 -12.56 4.20 -16.90
CA SER A 171 -13.41 5.33 -17.26
C SER A 171 -14.60 4.88 -18.10
N LYS A 172 -15.63 5.71 -18.12
CA LYS A 172 -16.76 5.61 -19.05
C LYS A 172 -16.74 6.80 -20.00
N GLU A 173 -16.99 6.55 -21.27
CA GLU A 173 -17.17 7.64 -22.23
C GLU A 173 -18.46 8.40 -21.93
N PHE A 174 -18.37 9.73 -21.95
CA PHE A 174 -19.48 10.62 -21.70
C PHE A 174 -19.40 11.83 -22.63
N ARG A 175 -20.46 12.04 -23.41
CA ARG A 175 -20.54 13.13 -24.36
C ARG A 175 -21.35 14.27 -23.74
N ILE A 176 -20.73 15.45 -23.66
CA ILE A 176 -21.39 16.67 -23.19
C ILE A 176 -21.79 17.46 -24.42
N GLU A 177 -23.07 17.39 -24.81
CA GLU A 177 -23.56 18.05 -26.03
C GLU A 177 -23.38 19.58 -25.98
N ALA A 178 -23.53 20.19 -24.80
CA ALA A 178 -23.32 21.63 -24.61
C ALA A 178 -21.88 22.09 -24.96
N LEU A 179 -20.90 21.18 -24.82
CA LEU A 179 -19.50 21.44 -25.14
C LEU A 179 -19.08 20.85 -26.50
N GLY A 180 -19.92 20.00 -27.10
CA GLY A 180 -19.59 19.28 -28.33
C GLY A 180 -18.44 18.28 -28.17
N GLU A 181 -18.12 17.87 -26.95
CA GLU A 181 -16.93 17.09 -26.62
C GLU A 181 -17.27 15.75 -25.96
N THR A 182 -16.34 14.80 -26.07
CA THR A 182 -16.44 13.48 -25.44
C THR A 182 -15.30 13.31 -24.44
N PHE A 183 -15.69 12.95 -23.22
CA PHE A 183 -14.81 12.81 -22.06
C PHE A 183 -14.76 11.36 -21.59
N ASN A 184 -13.66 11.02 -20.91
CA ASN A 184 -13.54 9.80 -20.14
C ASN A 184 -13.82 10.13 -18.67
N ILE A 185 -15.03 9.92 -18.18
CA ILE A 185 -15.39 10.19 -16.79
C ILE A 185 -14.97 9.04 -15.89
N LEU A 186 -14.45 9.36 -14.71
CA LEU A 186 -14.16 8.41 -13.65
C LEU A 186 -15.43 8.12 -12.84
N PRO A 187 -15.53 6.96 -12.17
CA PRO A 187 -16.66 6.66 -11.30
C PRO A 187 -16.74 7.63 -10.10
N ASP A 188 -17.95 7.78 -9.54
CA ASP A 188 -18.20 8.70 -8.41
C ASP A 188 -17.41 8.36 -7.15
N LYS A 189 -16.98 7.09 -7.02
CA LYS A 189 -16.11 6.61 -5.94
C LYS A 189 -14.84 6.07 -6.57
N ILE A 190 -13.72 6.67 -6.18
CA ILE A 190 -12.39 6.33 -6.67
C ILE A 190 -11.58 5.93 -5.45
N SER A 191 -11.06 4.70 -5.41
CA SER A 191 -10.13 4.24 -4.38
C SER A 191 -8.87 3.75 -5.08
N LEU A 192 -7.75 4.38 -4.76
CA LEU A 192 -6.46 4.14 -5.39
C LEU A 192 -5.46 3.76 -4.31
N ARG A 193 -4.68 2.71 -4.60
CA ARG A 193 -3.63 2.21 -3.71
C ARG A 193 -2.41 1.94 -4.57
N THR A 194 -1.23 2.35 -4.11
CA THR A 194 0.04 2.10 -4.82
C THR A 194 1.18 1.90 -3.83
N PHE A 195 2.23 1.22 -4.25
CA PHE A 195 3.38 0.98 -3.39
C PHE A 195 4.23 2.24 -3.23
N LEU A 196 4.60 2.52 -1.97
CA LEU A 196 5.71 3.40 -1.62
C LEU A 196 6.88 2.49 -1.24
N ARG A 197 7.91 2.44 -2.10
CA ARG A 197 9.05 1.55 -1.97
C ARG A 197 10.23 2.28 -1.36
N ILE A 198 10.70 1.80 -0.22
CA ILE A 198 11.94 2.27 0.37
C ILE A 198 13.10 1.60 -0.36
N LYS A 199 14.07 2.38 -0.80
CA LYS A 199 15.20 1.82 -1.56
C LYS A 199 16.03 0.86 -0.70
N ASN A 200 16.86 0.06 -1.37
CA ASN A 200 17.75 -0.91 -0.69
C ASN A 200 18.87 -0.25 0.13
N ARG A 201 19.27 0.97 -0.25
CA ARG A 201 20.32 1.77 0.40
C ARG A 201 19.82 3.20 0.65
N PRO A 202 18.79 3.38 1.49
CA PRO A 202 18.31 4.70 1.81
C PRO A 202 19.23 5.34 2.86
N GLU A 203 19.34 6.67 2.83
CA GLU A 203 19.88 7.43 3.94
C GLU A 203 18.88 7.41 5.11
N SER A 204 19.40 7.29 6.33
CA SER A 204 18.57 7.43 7.53
C SER A 204 18.27 8.90 7.78
N GLY A 205 17.04 9.21 8.21
CA GLY A 205 16.63 10.58 8.44
C GLY A 205 15.13 10.75 8.49
N ASN A 206 14.71 12.00 8.66
CA ASN A 206 13.31 12.40 8.56
C ASN A 206 13.08 13.01 7.17
N TYR A 207 12.09 12.50 6.47
CA TYR A 207 11.72 12.91 5.13
C TYR A 207 10.24 13.28 5.09
N TRP A 208 9.86 13.96 4.00
CA TRP A 208 8.47 14.29 3.69
C TRP A 208 8.07 13.62 2.39
N VAL A 209 7.02 12.82 2.44
CA VAL A 209 6.36 12.29 1.24
C VAL A 209 5.38 13.35 0.78
N LYS A 210 5.69 14.00 -0.33
CA LYS A 210 4.94 15.13 -0.84
C LYS A 210 4.07 14.70 -2.01
N ALA A 211 2.79 15.06 -1.96
CA ALA A 211 1.81 14.71 -2.96
C ALA A 211 1.05 15.95 -3.43
N THR A 212 0.65 15.95 -4.70
CA THR A 212 -0.21 16.94 -5.30
C THR A 212 -1.38 16.23 -5.94
N VAL A 213 -2.59 16.65 -5.60
CA VAL A 213 -3.83 16.21 -6.26
C VAL A 213 -4.34 17.40 -7.08
N THR A 214 -4.42 17.23 -8.39
CA THR A 214 -4.91 18.24 -9.33
C THR A 214 -6.07 17.66 -10.11
N PHE A 215 -7.16 18.40 -10.27
CA PHE A 215 -8.30 17.95 -11.06
C PHE A 215 -9.16 19.15 -11.48
N GLN A 216 -10.07 18.92 -12.42
CA GLN A 216 -11.18 19.82 -12.73
C GLN A 216 -12.49 19.03 -12.64
N ALA A 217 -13.44 19.55 -11.88
CA ALA A 217 -14.78 18.97 -11.80
C ALA A 217 -15.72 19.70 -12.73
N CYS A 218 -16.68 18.97 -13.29
CA CYS A 218 -17.71 19.54 -14.14
C CYS A 218 -19.08 18.94 -13.80
N THR A 219 -20.11 19.67 -14.19
CA THR A 219 -21.48 19.19 -14.32
C THR A 219 -21.73 18.85 -15.79
N ASP A 220 -22.93 18.39 -16.13
CA ASP A 220 -23.32 18.10 -17.51
C ASP A 220 -23.41 19.35 -18.42
N GLU A 221 -23.22 20.55 -17.86
CA GLU A 221 -23.34 21.82 -18.58
C GLU A 221 -22.09 22.71 -18.46
N VAL A 222 -21.47 22.73 -17.28
CA VAL A 222 -20.38 23.66 -16.97
C VAL A 222 -19.23 22.99 -16.24
N CYS A 223 -18.02 23.40 -16.61
CA CYS A 223 -16.78 23.03 -15.93
C CYS A 223 -16.33 24.09 -14.94
N MET A 224 -15.90 23.65 -13.76
CA MET A 224 -15.36 24.51 -12.71
C MET A 224 -13.91 24.88 -12.99
N VAL A 225 -13.36 25.81 -12.21
CA VAL A 225 -11.93 26.10 -12.26
C VAL A 225 -11.12 24.90 -11.76
N PRO A 226 -9.95 24.60 -12.34
CA PRO A 226 -9.08 23.54 -11.83
C PRO A 226 -8.64 23.81 -10.39
N GLU A 227 -8.67 22.77 -9.58
CA GLU A 227 -8.23 22.82 -8.18
C GLU A 227 -6.96 21.99 -7.98
N LYS A 228 -6.17 22.43 -6.99
CA LYS A 228 -4.87 21.86 -6.68
C LYS A 228 -4.65 21.81 -5.17
N PHE A 229 -4.53 20.62 -4.64
CA PHE A 229 -4.24 20.36 -3.23
C PHE A 229 -2.82 19.81 -3.09
N LYS A 230 -2.08 20.29 -2.09
CA LYS A 230 -0.74 19.81 -1.74
C LYS A 230 -0.77 19.17 -0.37
N PHE A 231 -0.11 18.02 -0.25
CA PHE A 231 -0.03 17.24 0.97
C PHE A 231 1.41 16.86 1.24
N GLU A 232 1.76 16.76 2.53
CA GLU A 232 3.05 16.30 2.99
C GLU A 232 2.85 15.34 4.16
N PHE A 233 3.49 14.18 4.12
CA PHE A 233 3.40 13.16 5.17
C PHE A 233 4.80 12.90 5.74
N PRO A 234 4.95 12.85 7.07
CA PRO A 234 6.25 12.56 7.67
C PRO A 234 6.61 11.10 7.47
N LEU A 235 7.86 10.85 7.10
CA LEU A 235 8.43 9.52 6.96
C LEU A 235 9.84 9.49 7.54
N ARG A 236 10.02 8.75 8.63
CA ARG A 236 11.32 8.51 9.24
C ARG A 236 11.91 7.21 8.71
N ILE A 237 13.05 7.29 8.02
CA ILE A 237 13.80 6.11 7.61
C ILE A 237 14.85 5.80 8.66
N VAL A 238 14.85 4.56 9.15
CA VAL A 238 15.77 4.06 10.18
C VAL A 238 16.59 2.93 9.58
N ASN A 239 17.90 2.99 9.77
CA ASN A 239 18.76 1.83 9.53
C ASN A 239 18.51 0.80 10.64
N GLN A 240 18.14 -0.43 10.27
CA GLN A 240 18.18 -1.56 11.20
C GLN A 240 19.61 -1.68 11.75
N ARG A 241 19.79 -1.38 13.04
CA ARG A 241 20.91 -1.94 13.79
C ARG A 241 20.58 -3.43 13.92
N LEU A 242 21.26 -4.27 13.15
CA LEU A 242 21.27 -5.71 13.36
C LEU A 242 22.11 -6.04 14.60
#